data_AF-A0A9N8HRE0-F1
#
_entry.id   AF-A0A9N8HRE0-F1
#
_cell.length_a   1.000
_cell.length_b   1.000
_cell.length_c   1.000
_cell.angle_alpha   90.00
_cell.angle_beta   90.00
_cell.angle_gamma   90.00
#
_symmetry.space_group_name_H-M   'P 1'
#
loop_
_entity.id
_entity.type
_entity.pdbx_description
1 polymer ?
#
loop_
_entity_poly.entity_id
_entity_poly.type
_entity_poly.pdbx_seq_one_letter_code
_entity_poly.pdbx_strand_id
1 'polypeptide(L)'
;MTTTTPTEAMPHPILTPIIGKPDQRKLSLLISQVLANTRAISSEDGDGRLGHAYIILGQAAYTAASQGNVAFVVPIKPIKPVHAANATQALMYRHDQTYKNELDAWKLYHKTEAQILQQILDAVNDTYTKALKDRMWGYGNTSPFDIITHLVTTYGKITETDLLANRELLTQPWTPPTDIEELFDNIDTCIAFSVEGGDVISDRNAVSAGIATLQATGLFIHPIREWNKRTPENRTLTHFKEFFRDAENVRQTETTVSAAGYHQRATQLSRTPKQLPPGLLRSPSHN
;
A
#
# COMPACT_ATOMS: atom_id res chain seq x y z
N MET A 1 30.63 -12.11 21.27
CA MET A 1 29.28 -11.52 21.07
C MET A 1 29.09 -11.31 19.60
N THR A 2 28.40 -12.22 18.94
CA THR A 2 28.02 -12.11 17.54
C THR A 2 26.91 -11.08 17.44
N THR A 3 27.24 -9.85 17.03
CA THR A 3 26.24 -8.89 16.57
C THR A 3 25.73 -9.38 15.23
N THR A 4 24.71 -10.24 15.27
CA THR A 4 23.82 -10.43 14.13
C THR A 4 23.07 -9.12 13.94
N THR A 5 23.57 -8.28 13.04
CA THR A 5 22.80 -7.20 12.45
C THR A 5 21.51 -7.83 11.93
N PRO A 6 20.33 -7.37 12.34
CA PRO A 6 19.11 -7.82 11.70
C PRO A 6 19.27 -7.49 10.21
N THR A 7 19.20 -8.51 9.36
CA THR A 7 19.06 -8.29 7.91
C THR A 7 17.79 -7.45 7.76
N GLU A 8 17.92 -6.15 7.54
CA GLU A 8 16.80 -5.25 7.25
C GLU A 8 16.12 -5.78 5.98
N ALA A 9 15.04 -6.52 6.18
CA ALA A 9 14.31 -7.15 5.10
C ALA A 9 13.53 -6.06 4.36
N MET A 10 13.74 -5.99 3.04
CA MET A 10 12.93 -5.15 2.17
C MET A 10 11.46 -5.58 2.28
N PRO A 11 10.50 -4.67 2.56
CA PRO A 11 9.08 -5.01 2.71
C PRO A 11 8.45 -5.56 1.41
N HIS A 12 8.95 -5.14 0.25
CA HIS A 12 8.49 -5.56 -1.06
C HIS A 12 9.64 -6.19 -1.85
N PRO A 13 10.13 -7.39 -1.45
CA PRO A 13 11.30 -8.01 -2.10
C PRO A 13 11.05 -8.34 -3.57
N ILE A 14 9.78 -8.57 -3.94
CA ILE A 14 9.28 -8.67 -5.30
C ILE A 14 8.27 -7.55 -5.47
N LEU A 15 8.50 -6.65 -6.43
CA LEU A 15 7.58 -5.55 -6.73
C LEU A 15 6.37 -6.07 -7.51
N THR A 16 5.26 -5.35 -7.43
CA THR A 16 4.08 -5.64 -8.25
C THR A 16 4.41 -5.40 -9.73
N PRO A 17 4.31 -6.42 -10.61
CA PRO A 17 4.65 -6.24 -12.02
C PRO A 17 3.71 -5.27 -12.73
N ILE A 18 4.26 -4.41 -13.59
CA ILE A 18 3.49 -3.54 -14.47
C ILE A 18 3.04 -4.34 -15.69
N ILE A 19 1.75 -4.67 -15.73
CA ILE A 19 1.14 -5.37 -16.86
C ILE A 19 0.69 -4.36 -17.92
N GLY A 20 1.14 -4.57 -19.16
CA GLY A 20 0.83 -3.71 -20.31
C GLY A 20 1.63 -2.41 -20.31
N LYS A 21 1.04 -1.36 -20.87
CA LYS A 21 1.65 -0.02 -20.89
C LYS A 21 1.67 0.58 -19.47
N PRO A 22 2.78 1.17 -19.00
CA PRO A 22 2.80 1.94 -17.77
C PRO A 22 1.81 3.10 -17.86
N ASP A 23 1.13 3.35 -16.75
CA ASP A 23 0.25 4.49 -16.52
C ASP A 23 0.61 5.10 -15.16
N GLN A 24 0.06 6.27 -14.85
CA GLN A 24 0.40 6.96 -13.61
C GLN A 24 0.16 6.08 -12.37
N ARG A 25 -0.96 5.35 -12.30
CA ARG A 25 -1.30 4.58 -11.09
C ARG A 25 -0.32 3.45 -10.84
N LYS A 26 0.01 2.70 -11.90
CA LYS A 26 0.99 1.61 -11.82
C LYS A 26 2.37 2.14 -11.44
N LEU A 27 2.75 3.31 -11.97
CA LEU A 27 4.03 3.95 -11.64
C LEU A 27 4.05 4.47 -10.20
N SER A 28 2.97 5.03 -9.69
CA SER A 28 2.87 5.47 -8.29
C SER A 28 2.94 4.29 -7.31
N LEU A 29 2.32 3.16 -7.66
CA LEU A 29 2.49 1.92 -6.89
C LEU A 29 3.95 1.42 -6.93
N LEU A 30 4.57 1.39 -8.11
CA LEU A 30 5.98 1.00 -8.25
C LEU A 30 6.88 1.89 -7.38
N ILE A 31 6.76 3.23 -7.50
CA ILE A 31 7.56 4.20 -6.75
C ILE A 31 7.35 4.03 -5.24
N SER A 32 6.11 3.86 -4.77
CA SER A 32 5.83 3.68 -3.34
C SER A 32 6.46 2.40 -2.77
N GLN A 33 6.39 1.26 -3.48
CA GLN A 33 7.02 0.01 -3.07
C GLN A 33 8.55 0.11 -3.03
N VAL A 34 9.16 0.73 -4.05
CA VAL A 34 10.61 0.91 -4.10
C VAL A 34 11.08 1.90 -3.02
N LEU A 35 10.33 2.97 -2.76
CA LEU A 35 10.60 3.88 -1.65
C LEU A 35 10.51 3.18 -0.30
N ALA A 36 9.53 2.29 -0.10
CA ALA A 36 9.45 1.48 1.12
C ALA A 36 10.68 0.58 1.29
N ASN A 37 11.15 -0.08 0.22
CA ASN A 37 12.37 -0.90 0.24
C ASN A 37 13.63 -0.10 0.55
N THR A 38 13.82 1.04 -0.12
CA THR A 38 15.00 1.90 0.08
C THR A 38 15.04 2.51 1.48
N ARG A 39 13.87 2.87 2.04
CA ARG A 39 13.75 3.39 3.42
C ARG A 39 13.95 2.32 4.48
N ALA A 40 13.68 1.06 4.16
CA ALA A 40 13.87 -0.05 5.10
C ALA A 40 15.35 -0.34 5.36
N ILE A 41 16.25 0.09 4.48
CA ILE A 41 17.69 -0.03 4.67
C ILE A 41 18.22 1.29 5.24
N SER A 42 18.69 1.22 6.48
CA SER A 42 19.24 2.35 7.22
C SER A 42 20.49 2.92 6.57
N SER A 43 20.65 4.24 6.66
CA SER A 43 21.82 4.99 6.18
C SER A 43 22.05 6.18 7.09
N GLU A 44 23.32 6.43 7.42
CA GLU A 44 23.77 7.59 8.19
C GLU A 44 24.09 8.79 7.29
N ASP A 45 23.99 8.64 5.97
CA ASP A 45 24.46 9.60 4.98
C ASP A 45 23.46 10.74 4.70
N GLY A 46 22.46 10.92 5.56
CA GLY A 46 21.42 11.92 5.41
C GLY A 46 20.80 12.26 6.76
N ASP A 47 19.46 12.28 6.84
CA ASP A 47 18.77 12.57 8.10
C ASP A 47 18.65 11.35 9.04
N GLY A 48 19.18 10.19 8.64
CA GLY A 48 19.09 8.94 9.39
C GLY A 48 17.69 8.31 9.42
N ARG A 49 16.69 8.90 8.73
CA ARG A 49 15.27 8.47 8.78
C ARG A 49 14.74 8.01 7.43
N LEU A 50 15.26 8.58 6.35
CA LEU A 50 14.85 8.23 5.00
C LEU A 50 15.66 7.07 4.41
N GLY A 51 16.63 6.52 5.15
CA GLY A 51 17.49 5.44 4.68
C GLY A 51 18.13 5.79 3.33
N HIS A 52 18.08 4.87 2.38
CA HIS A 52 18.58 5.06 1.02
C HIS A 52 17.53 5.62 0.03
N ALA A 53 16.46 6.29 0.47
CA ALA A 53 15.43 6.84 -0.42
C ALA A 53 15.98 7.80 -1.50
N TYR A 54 17.17 8.36 -1.27
CA TYR A 54 17.91 9.17 -2.26
C TYR A 54 18.04 8.47 -3.61
N ILE A 55 18.21 7.13 -3.64
CA ILE A 55 18.36 6.32 -4.85
C ILE A 55 17.19 6.51 -5.84
N ILE A 56 16.00 6.88 -5.35
CA ILE A 56 14.78 7.06 -6.15
C ILE A 56 14.28 8.50 -6.18
N LEU A 57 14.57 9.29 -5.14
CA LEU A 57 14.11 10.68 -5.05
C LEU A 57 15.08 11.67 -5.71
N GLY A 58 16.37 11.34 -5.75
CA GLY A 58 17.42 12.32 -6.06
C GLY A 58 17.54 13.41 -4.99
N GLN A 59 18.48 14.34 -5.20
CA GLN A 59 18.88 15.30 -4.16
C GLN A 59 17.75 16.24 -3.71
N ALA A 60 17.05 16.84 -4.66
CA ALA A 60 16.06 17.89 -4.38
C ALA A 60 14.87 17.33 -3.58
N ALA A 61 14.29 16.21 -4.02
CA ALA A 61 13.15 15.62 -3.34
C ALA A 61 13.55 14.94 -2.02
N TYR A 62 14.74 14.32 -1.93
CA TYR A 62 15.23 13.80 -0.66
C TYR A 62 15.38 14.91 0.39
N THR A 63 16.04 16.01 0.02
CA THR A 63 16.30 17.13 0.94
C THR A 63 14.98 17.76 1.41
N ALA A 64 13.98 17.88 0.52
CA ALA A 64 12.67 18.41 0.90
C ALA A 64 11.88 17.48 1.84
N ALA A 65 12.08 16.16 1.71
CA ALA A 65 11.42 15.17 2.56
C ALA A 65 12.15 14.94 3.90
N SER A 66 13.42 15.32 3.99
CA SER A 66 14.27 15.01 5.14
C SER A 66 14.01 15.94 6.32
N GLN A 67 14.20 15.41 7.54
CA GLN A 67 14.03 16.21 8.74
C GLN A 67 15.12 17.29 8.83
N GLY A 68 14.73 18.56 8.77
CA GLY A 68 15.67 19.69 8.85
C GLY A 68 16.33 20.06 7.52
N ASN A 69 15.79 19.60 6.39
CA ASN A 69 16.33 19.87 5.05
C ASN A 69 17.79 19.41 4.89
N VAL A 70 18.09 18.23 5.43
CA VAL A 70 19.42 17.61 5.33
C VAL A 70 19.59 16.97 3.95
N ALA A 71 20.67 17.36 3.27
CA ALA A 71 21.09 16.78 2.01
C ALA A 71 21.65 15.37 2.23
N PHE A 72 21.28 14.42 1.35
CA PHE A 72 21.96 13.12 1.31
C PHE A 72 23.39 13.31 0.75
N VAL A 73 24.36 12.61 1.33
CA VAL A 73 25.76 12.61 0.93
C VAL A 73 26.10 11.25 0.34
N VAL A 74 26.18 11.15 -0.97
CA VAL A 74 26.52 9.87 -1.61
C VAL A 74 27.90 9.38 -1.13
N PRO A 75 28.00 8.18 -0.53
CA PRO A 75 29.28 7.65 -0.07
C PRO A 75 30.29 7.55 -1.22
N ILE A 76 31.53 7.96 -0.95
CA ILE A 76 32.64 7.83 -1.91
C ILE A 76 33.50 6.65 -1.49
N LYS A 77 33.99 5.86 -2.46
CA LYS A 77 34.89 4.74 -2.16
C LYS A 77 36.12 5.25 -1.41
N PRO A 78 36.35 4.84 -0.15
CA PRO A 78 37.46 5.36 0.61
C PRO A 78 38.79 4.80 0.09
N ILE A 79 39.86 5.58 0.28
CA ILE A 79 41.21 5.17 -0.09
C ILE A 79 41.80 4.36 1.05
N LYS A 80 42.47 3.24 0.71
CA LYS A 80 43.09 2.40 1.72
C LYS A 80 44.13 3.21 2.53
N PRO A 81 44.06 3.21 3.86
CA PRO A 81 44.95 3.96 4.72
C PRO A 81 46.40 3.50 4.56
N VAL A 82 47.32 4.46 4.44
CA VAL A 82 48.78 4.23 4.51
C VAL A 82 49.28 4.80 5.83
N HIS A 83 49.88 3.95 6.66
CA HIS A 83 50.38 4.34 7.97
C HIS A 83 51.82 4.82 7.89
N ALA A 84 52.14 5.94 8.57
CA ALA A 84 53.51 6.40 8.70
C ALA A 84 54.36 5.40 9.52
N ALA A 85 55.67 5.34 9.26
CA ALA A 85 56.56 4.37 9.91
C ALA A 85 56.62 4.51 11.44
N ASN A 86 56.34 5.69 11.98
CA ASN A 86 56.31 6.00 13.40
C ASN A 86 54.88 6.18 13.95
N ALA A 87 53.84 5.80 13.20
CA ALA A 87 52.47 5.91 13.67
C ALA A 87 52.25 5.03 14.91
N THR A 88 51.53 5.56 15.90
CA THR A 88 51.17 4.78 17.09
C THR A 88 50.08 3.77 16.73
N GLN A 89 50.06 2.62 17.42
CA GLN A 89 49.05 1.58 17.20
C GLN A 89 47.62 2.12 17.35
N ALA A 90 47.39 3.05 18.28
CA ALA A 90 46.10 3.69 18.49
C ALA A 90 45.65 4.55 17.30
N LEU A 91 46.56 5.30 16.67
CA LEU A 91 46.26 6.10 15.48
C LEU A 91 45.98 5.19 14.28
N MET A 92 46.79 4.15 14.08
CA MET A 92 46.59 3.16 13.01
C MET A 92 45.22 2.51 13.13
N TYR A 93 44.85 2.07 14.34
CA TYR A 93 43.55 1.47 14.61
C TYR A 93 42.39 2.42 14.28
N ARG A 94 42.44 3.69 14.72
CA ARG A 94 41.39 4.67 14.43
C ARG A 94 41.21 4.89 12.94
N HIS A 95 42.30 5.05 12.21
CA HIS A 95 42.28 5.27 10.76
C HIS A 95 41.73 4.04 10.01
N ASP A 96 42.12 2.84 10.42
CA ASP A 96 41.59 1.59 9.87
C ASP A 96 40.09 1.39 10.17
N GLN A 97 39.61 1.83 11.34
CA GLN A 97 38.19 1.79 11.68
C GLN A 97 37.37 2.77 10.83
N THR A 98 37.83 4.02 10.69
CA THR A 98 37.19 5.01 9.80
C THR A 98 37.10 4.48 8.37
N TYR A 99 38.21 3.98 7.81
CA TYR A 99 38.23 3.37 6.47
C TYR A 99 37.22 2.22 6.33
N LYS A 100 37.11 1.35 7.34
CA LYS A 100 36.15 0.23 7.31
C LYS A 100 34.70 0.73 7.29
N ASN A 101 34.36 1.68 8.16
CA ASN A 101 33.01 2.24 8.24
C ASN A 101 32.62 2.92 6.93
N GLU A 102 33.51 3.75 6.37
CA GLU A 102 33.28 4.41 5.07
C GLU A 102 33.15 3.39 3.92
N LEU A 103 33.97 2.33 3.95
CA LEU A 103 33.94 1.30 2.92
C LEU A 103 32.64 0.49 2.99
N ASP A 104 32.16 0.22 4.20
CA ASP A 104 30.94 -0.54 4.41
C ASP A 104 29.70 0.30 4.04
N ALA A 105 29.68 1.60 4.35
CA ALA A 105 28.66 2.54 3.86
C ALA A 105 28.64 2.60 2.32
N TRP A 106 29.82 2.74 1.69
CA TRP A 106 29.95 2.73 0.22
C TRP A 106 29.45 1.44 -0.42
N LYS A 107 29.81 0.28 0.15
CA LYS A 107 29.33 -1.02 -0.33
C LYS A 107 27.82 -1.17 -0.15
N LEU A 108 27.28 -0.73 0.99
CA LEU A 108 25.86 -0.84 1.29
C LEU A 108 25.03 0.01 0.31
N TYR A 109 25.46 1.25 0.06
CA TYR A 109 24.83 2.13 -0.92
C TYR A 109 24.74 1.47 -2.31
N HIS A 110 25.87 1.05 -2.89
CA HIS A 110 25.87 0.48 -4.24
C HIS A 110 25.21 -0.90 -4.33
N LYS A 111 25.29 -1.72 -3.26
CA LYS A 111 24.55 -2.97 -3.20
C LYS A 111 23.04 -2.71 -3.23
N THR A 112 22.58 -1.72 -2.47
CA THR A 112 21.17 -1.32 -2.42
C THR A 112 20.73 -0.78 -3.78
N GLU A 113 21.51 0.13 -4.37
CA GLU A 113 21.27 0.69 -5.70
C GLU A 113 21.12 -0.41 -6.77
N ALA A 114 22.04 -1.37 -6.81
CA ALA A 114 21.99 -2.49 -7.75
C ALA A 114 20.78 -3.41 -7.50
N GLN A 115 20.45 -3.70 -6.25
CA GLN A 115 19.31 -4.55 -5.90
C GLN A 115 17.98 -3.86 -6.29
N ILE A 116 17.85 -2.57 -6.04
CA ILE A 116 16.69 -1.77 -6.40
C ILE A 116 16.55 -1.64 -7.92
N LEU A 117 17.66 -1.43 -8.65
CA LEU A 117 17.65 -1.43 -10.11
C LEU A 117 17.10 -2.75 -10.65
N GLN A 118 17.58 -3.88 -10.13
CA GLN A 118 17.12 -5.20 -10.56
C GLN A 118 15.62 -5.39 -10.30
N GLN A 119 15.14 -5.02 -9.11
CA GLN A 119 13.72 -5.09 -8.77
C GLN A 119 12.85 -4.28 -9.74
N ILE A 120 13.27 -3.07 -10.12
CA ILE A 120 12.55 -2.24 -11.09
C ILE A 120 12.55 -2.89 -12.48
N LEU A 121 13.70 -3.40 -12.93
CA LEU A 121 13.82 -4.03 -14.25
C LEU A 121 13.03 -5.35 -14.35
N ASP A 122 12.86 -6.07 -13.24
CA ASP A 122 12.02 -7.27 -13.18
C ASP A 122 10.52 -6.91 -13.20
N ALA A 123 10.15 -5.77 -12.61
CA ALA A 123 8.77 -5.32 -12.53
C ALA A 123 8.26 -4.66 -13.82
N VAL A 124 9.16 -4.10 -14.64
CA VAL A 124 8.81 -3.32 -15.83
C VAL A 124 9.32 -4.00 -17.09
N ASN A 125 8.43 -4.17 -18.08
CA ASN A 125 8.82 -4.75 -19.36
C ASN A 125 9.91 -3.90 -20.06
N ASP A 126 10.98 -4.54 -20.53
CA ASP A 126 12.13 -3.91 -21.18
C ASP A 126 11.74 -2.98 -22.35
N THR A 127 10.58 -3.20 -22.99
CA THR A 127 10.06 -2.30 -24.04
C THR A 127 9.92 -0.85 -23.58
N TYR A 128 9.66 -0.61 -22.29
CA TYR A 128 9.46 0.72 -21.70
C TYR A 128 10.72 1.30 -21.02
N THR A 129 11.79 0.52 -20.89
CA THR A 129 13.06 0.96 -20.27
C THR A 129 14.24 0.89 -21.24
N LYS A 130 14.12 0.17 -22.36
CA LYS A 130 15.18 -0.04 -23.37
C LYS A 130 15.79 1.23 -23.93
N ALA A 131 15.09 2.36 -23.86
CA ALA A 131 15.62 3.66 -24.31
C ALA A 131 16.86 4.08 -23.50
N LEU A 132 16.99 3.61 -22.26
CA LEU A 132 18.11 3.88 -21.38
C LEU A 132 19.18 2.77 -21.41
N LYS A 133 18.93 1.68 -22.14
CA LYS A 133 19.80 0.51 -22.18
C LYS A 133 20.98 0.75 -23.12
N ASP A 134 22.18 0.76 -22.57
CA ASP A 134 23.39 0.81 -23.38
C ASP A 134 23.62 -0.51 -24.13
N ARG A 135 24.16 -0.41 -25.35
CA ARG A 135 24.38 -1.57 -26.21
C ARG A 135 25.41 -2.55 -25.64
N MET A 136 26.47 -2.05 -25.00
CA MET A 136 27.59 -2.85 -24.52
C MET A 136 27.42 -3.19 -23.03
N TRP A 137 26.92 -2.24 -22.25
CA TRP A 137 26.86 -2.35 -20.80
C TRP A 137 25.45 -2.62 -20.24
N GLY A 138 24.43 -2.67 -21.11
CA GLY A 138 23.04 -2.79 -20.66
C GLY A 138 22.66 -1.61 -19.76
N TYR A 139 22.11 -1.89 -18.60
CA TYR A 139 21.77 -0.87 -17.58
C TYR A 139 22.91 -0.58 -16.60
N GLY A 140 24.15 -1.04 -16.87
CA GLY A 140 25.26 -0.96 -15.92
C GLY A 140 25.70 0.46 -15.53
N ASN A 141 25.36 1.47 -16.32
CA ASN A 141 25.63 2.88 -16.05
C ASN A 141 24.34 3.70 -15.84
N THR A 142 23.20 3.04 -15.62
CA THR A 142 21.91 3.70 -15.44
C THR A 142 21.50 3.63 -13.99
N SER A 143 21.20 4.77 -13.37
CA SER A 143 20.73 4.78 -11.99
C SER A 143 19.24 4.40 -11.92
N PRO A 144 18.77 3.83 -10.79
CA PRO A 144 17.34 3.63 -10.55
C PRO A 144 16.53 4.93 -10.68
N PHE A 145 17.10 6.05 -10.25
CA PHE A 145 16.51 7.38 -10.39
C PHE A 145 16.23 7.73 -11.85
N ASP A 146 17.17 7.46 -12.76
CA ASP A 146 17.01 7.74 -14.19
C ASP A 146 15.90 6.88 -14.81
N ILE A 147 15.81 5.60 -14.42
CA ILE A 147 14.74 4.69 -14.88
C ILE A 147 13.37 5.24 -14.44
N ILE A 148 13.20 5.55 -13.16
CA ILE A 148 11.94 6.08 -12.63
C ILE A 148 11.59 7.42 -13.29
N THR A 149 12.56 8.31 -13.43
CA THR A 149 12.38 9.61 -14.09
C THR A 149 11.92 9.43 -15.53
N HIS A 150 12.53 8.52 -16.30
CA HIS A 150 12.12 8.21 -17.66
C HIS A 150 10.69 7.68 -17.71
N LEU A 151 10.34 6.72 -16.84
CA LEU A 151 9.00 6.13 -16.80
C LEU A 151 7.93 7.17 -16.49
N VAL A 152 8.15 8.01 -15.47
CA VAL A 152 7.22 9.07 -15.07
C VAL A 152 7.07 10.12 -16.17
N THR A 153 8.17 10.62 -16.73
CA THR A 153 8.12 11.68 -17.76
C THR A 153 7.54 11.21 -19.09
N THR A 154 7.74 9.94 -19.44
CA THR A 154 7.31 9.37 -20.73
C THR A 154 5.90 8.80 -20.67
N TYR A 155 5.55 8.13 -19.57
CA TYR A 155 4.31 7.36 -19.45
C TYR A 155 3.42 7.77 -18.28
N GLY A 156 3.94 8.53 -17.30
CA GLY A 156 3.20 8.95 -16.10
C GLY A 156 2.29 10.16 -16.29
N LYS A 157 2.18 10.72 -17.50
CA LYS A 157 1.26 11.83 -17.77
C LYS A 157 -0.19 11.33 -17.66
N ILE A 158 -0.95 11.93 -16.74
CA ILE A 158 -2.39 11.67 -16.62
C ILE A 158 -3.09 12.25 -17.85
N THR A 159 -3.75 11.39 -18.61
CA THR A 159 -4.52 11.76 -19.81
C THR A 159 -6.00 11.92 -19.50
N GLU A 160 -6.76 12.54 -20.41
CA GLU A 160 -8.22 12.62 -20.30
C GLU A 160 -8.87 11.23 -20.21
N THR A 161 -8.32 10.25 -20.93
CA THR A 161 -8.77 8.85 -20.85
C THR A 161 -8.58 8.28 -19.44
N ASP A 162 -7.47 8.60 -18.78
CA ASP A 162 -7.22 8.13 -17.41
C ASP A 162 -8.16 8.79 -16.40
N LEU A 163 -8.48 10.07 -16.59
CA LEU A 163 -9.47 10.78 -15.78
C LEU A 163 -10.90 10.24 -15.98
N LEU A 164 -11.24 9.83 -17.20
CA LEU A 164 -12.52 9.15 -17.47
C LEU A 164 -12.58 7.79 -16.78
N ALA A 165 -11.52 6.97 -16.93
CA ALA A 165 -11.42 5.69 -16.24
C ALA A 165 -11.45 5.85 -14.70
N ASN A 166 -10.90 6.94 -14.16
CA ASN A 166 -11.00 7.27 -12.74
C ASN A 166 -12.46 7.52 -12.30
N ARG A 167 -13.25 8.22 -13.12
CA ARG A 167 -14.69 8.42 -12.83
C ARG A 167 -15.47 7.12 -12.88
N GLU A 168 -15.15 6.25 -13.84
CA GLU A 168 -15.77 4.91 -13.90
C GLU A 168 -15.42 4.08 -12.67
N LEU A 169 -14.17 4.13 -12.21
CA LEU A 169 -13.72 3.46 -10.98
C LEU A 169 -14.42 3.98 -9.72
N LEU A 170 -14.66 5.28 -9.62
CA LEU A 170 -15.42 5.87 -8.53
C LEU A 170 -16.83 5.27 -8.40
N THR A 171 -17.42 4.85 -9.52
CA THR A 171 -18.78 4.26 -9.58
C THR A 171 -18.80 2.74 -9.52
N GLN A 172 -17.66 2.08 -9.31
CA GLN A 172 -17.62 0.62 -9.23
C GLN A 172 -18.53 0.11 -8.11
N PRO A 173 -19.28 -0.99 -8.36
CA PRO A 173 -20.14 -1.56 -7.36
C PRO A 173 -19.31 -2.14 -6.22
N TRP A 174 -19.80 -1.97 -5.00
CA TRP A 174 -19.31 -2.62 -3.81
C TRP A 174 -20.47 -3.34 -3.13
N THR A 175 -20.21 -4.52 -2.57
CA THR A 175 -21.20 -5.29 -1.81
C THR A 175 -20.48 -6.20 -0.82
N PRO A 176 -21.06 -6.46 0.37
CA PRO A 176 -20.57 -7.51 1.27
C PRO A 176 -20.43 -8.87 0.54
N PRO A 177 -19.51 -9.76 0.98
CA PRO A 177 -18.84 -9.76 2.28
C PRO A 177 -17.51 -9.00 2.34
N THR A 178 -17.12 -8.27 1.29
CA THR A 178 -15.92 -7.42 1.36
C THR A 178 -16.14 -6.27 2.34
N ASP A 179 -15.05 -5.78 2.93
CA ASP A 179 -15.11 -4.73 3.94
C ASP A 179 -15.57 -3.41 3.31
N ILE A 180 -16.35 -2.61 4.04
CA ILE A 180 -16.78 -1.28 3.60
C ILE A 180 -15.60 -0.31 3.48
N GLU A 181 -14.49 -0.59 4.17
CA GLU A 181 -13.24 0.15 3.96
C GLU A 181 -12.76 0.09 2.50
N GLU A 182 -13.01 -1.00 1.76
CA GLU A 182 -12.65 -1.08 0.34
C GLU A 182 -13.39 -0.03 -0.51
N LEU A 183 -14.66 0.26 -0.18
CA LEU A 183 -15.41 1.34 -0.82
C LEU A 183 -14.79 2.70 -0.50
N PHE A 184 -14.40 2.93 0.76
CA PHE A 184 -13.82 4.19 1.19
C PHE A 184 -12.43 4.41 0.58
N ASP A 185 -11.59 3.39 0.54
CA ASP A 185 -10.27 3.41 -0.08
C ASP A 185 -10.36 3.67 -1.58
N ASN A 186 -11.34 3.07 -2.28
CA ASN A 186 -11.59 3.36 -3.69
C ASN A 186 -11.96 4.84 -3.91
N ILE A 187 -12.84 5.40 -3.07
CA ILE A 187 -13.23 6.81 -3.14
C ILE A 187 -12.00 7.72 -2.91
N ASP A 188 -11.19 7.46 -1.89
CA ASP A 188 -9.99 8.25 -1.58
C ASP A 188 -8.95 8.19 -2.69
N THR A 189 -8.72 6.98 -3.21
CA THR A 189 -7.80 6.77 -4.33
C THR A 189 -8.26 7.54 -5.57
N CYS A 190 -9.57 7.54 -5.85
CA CYS A 190 -10.12 8.30 -6.98
C CYS A 190 -9.97 9.81 -6.79
N ILE A 191 -10.21 10.32 -5.58
CA ILE A 191 -10.02 11.75 -5.27
C ILE A 191 -8.56 12.14 -5.42
N ALA A 192 -7.62 11.38 -4.82
CA ALA A 192 -6.20 11.67 -4.91
C ALA A 192 -5.71 11.71 -6.37
N PHE A 193 -6.13 10.73 -7.18
CA PHE A 193 -5.81 10.68 -8.60
C PHE A 193 -6.38 11.89 -9.37
N SER A 194 -7.58 12.33 -9.02
CA SER A 194 -8.24 13.49 -9.65
C SER A 194 -7.53 14.81 -9.36
N VAL A 195 -6.98 14.96 -8.14
CA VAL A 195 -6.18 16.13 -7.74
C VAL A 195 -4.89 16.19 -8.53
N GLU A 196 -4.20 15.06 -8.67
CA GLU A 196 -2.96 14.98 -9.45
C GLU A 196 -3.19 15.26 -10.94
N GLY A 197 -4.32 14.79 -11.48
CA GLY A 197 -4.71 15.02 -12.86
C GLY A 197 -5.32 16.40 -13.16
N GLY A 198 -5.48 17.26 -12.14
CA GLY A 198 -6.02 18.62 -12.29
C GLY A 198 -7.53 18.70 -12.52
N ASP A 199 -8.26 17.61 -12.29
CA ASP A 199 -9.70 17.50 -12.53
C ASP A 199 -10.41 16.99 -11.27
N VAL A 200 -10.39 17.85 -10.26
CA VAL A 200 -10.69 17.50 -8.87
C VAL A 200 -12.13 16.98 -8.71
N ILE A 201 -12.26 15.76 -8.20
CA ILE A 201 -13.53 15.22 -7.71
C ILE A 201 -13.84 15.91 -6.38
N SER A 202 -14.91 16.70 -6.37
CA SER A 202 -15.39 17.32 -5.13
C SER A 202 -15.91 16.29 -4.13
N ASP A 203 -15.77 16.59 -2.84
CA ASP A 203 -16.37 15.82 -1.73
C ASP A 203 -17.84 15.47 -1.99
N ARG A 204 -18.61 16.44 -2.51
CA ARG A 204 -20.02 16.23 -2.82
C ARG A 204 -20.24 15.12 -3.85
N ASN A 205 -19.44 15.10 -4.90
CA ASN A 205 -19.54 14.09 -5.95
C ASN A 205 -19.08 12.72 -5.44
N ALA A 206 -18.00 12.69 -4.64
CA ALA A 206 -17.52 11.47 -3.99
C ALA A 206 -18.56 10.85 -3.05
N VAL A 207 -19.17 11.65 -2.17
CA VAL A 207 -20.25 11.21 -1.28
C VAL A 207 -21.45 10.73 -2.09
N SER A 208 -21.81 11.43 -3.16
CA SER A 208 -22.94 11.05 -4.01
C SER A 208 -22.70 9.71 -4.71
N ALA A 209 -21.47 9.45 -5.18
CA ALA A 209 -21.07 8.15 -5.73
C ALA A 209 -21.14 7.05 -4.67
N GLY A 210 -20.58 7.28 -3.47
CA GLY A 210 -20.64 6.32 -2.37
C GLY A 210 -22.07 5.97 -1.94
N ILE A 211 -22.96 6.97 -1.85
CA ILE A 211 -24.39 6.75 -1.58
C ILE A 211 -25.04 5.93 -2.69
N ALA A 212 -24.76 6.22 -3.96
CA ALA A 212 -25.31 5.46 -5.08
C ALA A 212 -24.85 3.99 -5.03
N THR A 213 -23.58 3.73 -4.72
CA THR A 213 -23.04 2.38 -4.55
C THR A 213 -23.73 1.65 -3.40
N LEU A 214 -23.85 2.28 -2.22
CA LEU A 214 -24.54 1.70 -1.06
C LEU A 214 -26.03 1.46 -1.34
N GLN A 215 -26.69 2.36 -2.07
CA GLN A 215 -28.08 2.22 -2.45
C GLN A 215 -28.30 1.03 -3.38
N ALA A 216 -27.39 0.79 -4.32
CA ALA A 216 -27.45 -0.34 -5.25
C ALA A 216 -27.38 -1.71 -4.53
N THR A 217 -26.77 -1.77 -3.35
CA THR A 217 -26.77 -3.02 -2.53
C THR A 217 -28.13 -3.37 -1.95
N GLY A 218 -29.01 -2.37 -1.76
CA GLY A 218 -30.28 -2.54 -1.03
C GLY A 218 -30.15 -2.80 0.48
N LEU A 219 -28.93 -2.87 1.03
CA LEU A 219 -28.68 -3.22 2.44
C LEU A 219 -28.74 -2.02 3.39
N PHE A 220 -28.59 -0.80 2.87
CA PHE A 220 -28.44 0.43 3.66
C PHE A 220 -29.64 1.38 3.57
N ILE A 221 -30.84 0.88 3.27
CA ILE A 221 -32.04 1.72 3.06
C ILE A 221 -32.30 2.66 4.25
N HIS A 222 -32.31 2.14 5.48
CA HIS A 222 -32.55 2.96 6.67
C HIS A 222 -31.39 3.93 6.96
N PRO A 223 -30.10 3.50 6.99
CA PRO A 223 -28.97 4.41 7.10
C PRO A 223 -28.98 5.55 6.08
N ILE A 224 -29.21 5.26 4.79
CA ILE A 224 -29.25 6.28 3.72
C ILE A 224 -30.36 7.31 3.98
N ARG A 225 -31.53 6.88 4.46
CA ARG A 225 -32.62 7.80 4.82
C ARG A 225 -32.21 8.74 5.95
N GLU A 226 -31.52 8.26 6.98
CA GLU A 226 -31.04 9.10 8.08
C GLU A 226 -29.90 10.04 7.64
N TRP A 227 -28.98 9.55 6.80
CA TRP A 227 -27.96 10.38 6.16
C TRP A 227 -28.58 11.56 5.41
N ASN A 228 -29.63 11.31 4.63
CA ASN A 228 -30.33 12.32 3.84
C ASN A 228 -31.12 13.35 4.66
N LYS A 229 -31.20 13.23 5.99
CA LYS A 229 -31.77 14.26 6.87
C LYS A 229 -30.72 15.21 7.45
N ARG A 230 -29.43 14.88 7.33
CA ARG A 230 -28.33 15.71 7.86
C ARG A 230 -28.24 17.05 7.12
N THR A 231 -27.77 18.08 7.82
CA THR A 231 -27.53 19.40 7.24
C THR A 231 -26.38 19.36 6.22
N PRO A 232 -26.30 20.29 5.26
CA PRO A 232 -25.24 20.32 4.25
C PRO A 232 -23.82 20.33 4.85
N GLU A 233 -23.62 21.03 5.96
CA GLU A 233 -22.33 21.13 6.66
C GLU A 233 -21.89 19.78 7.24
N ASN A 234 -22.83 18.88 7.50
CA ASN A 234 -22.58 17.55 8.02
C ASN A 234 -22.51 16.46 6.93
N ARG A 235 -22.62 16.83 5.64
CA ARG A 235 -22.49 15.92 4.49
C ARG A 235 -21.12 16.00 3.84
N THR A 236 -20.08 16.00 4.67
CA THR A 236 -18.68 15.91 4.23
C THR A 236 -18.30 14.45 3.98
N LEU A 237 -17.21 14.25 3.24
CA LEU A 237 -16.66 12.90 3.01
C LEU A 237 -16.25 12.23 4.33
N THR A 238 -15.68 12.98 5.27
CA THR A 238 -15.29 12.47 6.59
C THR A 238 -16.50 11.91 7.35
N HIS A 239 -17.57 12.70 7.49
CA HIS A 239 -18.78 12.23 8.18
C HIS A 239 -19.48 11.09 7.44
N PHE A 240 -19.38 11.03 6.11
CA PHE A 240 -19.91 9.93 5.32
C PHE A 240 -19.25 8.60 5.72
N LYS A 241 -17.91 8.56 5.75
CA LYS A 241 -17.18 7.34 6.11
C LYS A 241 -17.48 6.89 7.53
N GLU A 242 -17.46 7.81 8.48
CA GLU A 242 -17.79 7.53 9.88
C GLU A 242 -19.20 6.94 10.02
N PHE A 243 -20.19 7.59 9.43
CA PHE A 243 -21.59 7.18 9.55
C PHE A 243 -21.87 5.81 8.93
N PHE A 244 -21.31 5.53 7.75
CA PHE A 244 -21.57 4.25 7.07
C PHE A 244 -20.72 3.10 7.59
N ARG A 245 -19.55 3.37 8.19
CA ARG A 245 -18.82 2.40 9.00
C ARG A 245 -19.66 1.92 10.19
N ASP A 246 -20.25 2.85 10.94
CA ASP A 246 -21.13 2.51 12.05
C ASP A 246 -22.37 1.74 11.59
N ALA A 247 -22.97 2.14 10.46
CA ALA A 247 -24.11 1.44 9.87
C ALA A 247 -23.77 0.00 9.47
N GLU A 248 -22.59 -0.24 8.90
CA GLU A 248 -22.12 -1.58 8.53
C GLU A 248 -21.86 -2.44 9.78
N ASN A 249 -21.23 -1.87 10.82
CA ASN A 249 -21.05 -2.57 12.10
C ASN A 249 -22.39 -3.03 12.68
N VAL A 250 -23.40 -2.16 12.70
CA VAL A 250 -24.77 -2.52 13.13
C VAL A 250 -25.33 -3.65 12.27
N ARG A 251 -25.25 -3.53 10.94
CA ARG A 251 -25.76 -4.56 10.01
C ARG A 251 -25.10 -5.93 10.25
N GLN A 252 -23.79 -5.96 10.48
CA GLN A 252 -23.05 -7.19 10.79
C GLN A 252 -23.55 -7.81 12.10
N THR A 253 -23.71 -7.01 13.16
CA THR A 253 -24.22 -7.51 14.45
C THR A 253 -25.64 -8.09 14.34
N GLU A 254 -26.55 -7.41 13.63
CA GLU A 254 -27.92 -7.89 13.42
C GLU A 254 -27.96 -9.20 12.61
N THR A 255 -27.07 -9.33 11.63
CA THR A 255 -26.93 -10.57 10.82
C THR A 255 -26.47 -11.74 11.70
N THR A 256 -25.47 -11.51 12.57
CA THR A 256 -24.97 -12.53 13.50
C THR A 256 -26.03 -12.95 14.53
N VAL A 257 -26.74 -11.98 15.12
CA VAL A 257 -27.82 -12.25 16.08
C VAL A 257 -28.93 -13.07 15.44
N SER A 258 -29.32 -12.73 14.22
CA SER A 258 -30.33 -13.49 13.46
C SER A 258 -29.87 -14.93 13.23
N ALA A 259 -28.64 -15.14 12.77
CA ALA A 259 -28.07 -16.47 12.54
C ALA A 259 -28.01 -17.33 13.83
N ALA A 260 -27.65 -16.72 14.96
CA ALA A 260 -27.65 -17.37 16.26
C ALA A 260 -29.07 -17.75 16.72
N GLY A 261 -30.05 -16.86 16.54
CA GLY A 261 -31.46 -17.13 16.83
C GLY A 261 -32.04 -18.29 16.00
N TYR A 262 -31.69 -18.37 14.71
CA TYR A 262 -32.05 -19.51 13.86
C TYR A 262 -31.45 -20.83 14.35
N HIS A 263 -30.17 -20.85 14.75
CA HIS A 263 -29.53 -22.06 15.29
C HIS A 263 -30.15 -22.51 16.62
N GLN A 264 -30.49 -21.57 17.51
CA GLN A 264 -31.17 -21.89 18.76
C GLN A 264 -32.56 -22.46 18.51
N ARG A 265 -33.32 -21.87 17.58
CA ARG A 265 -34.67 -22.35 17.21
C ARG A 265 -34.64 -23.73 16.54
N ALA A 266 -33.68 -23.99 15.67
CA ALA A 266 -33.48 -25.30 15.05
C ALA A 266 -33.09 -26.39 16.08
N THR A 267 -32.29 -26.04 17.08
CA THR A 267 -31.89 -26.92 18.18
C THR A 267 -33.06 -27.22 19.13
N GLN A 268 -33.97 -26.26 19.33
CA GLN A 268 -35.19 -26.48 20.11
C GLN A 268 -36.20 -27.38 19.37
N LEU A 269 -36.41 -27.18 18.07
CA LEU A 269 -37.33 -28.01 17.27
C LEU A 269 -36.90 -29.48 17.15
N SER A 270 -35.59 -29.74 17.10
CA SER A 270 -35.02 -31.10 17.09
C SER A 270 -35.02 -31.80 18.46
N ARG A 271 -35.28 -31.05 19.55
CA ARG A 271 -35.37 -31.58 20.92
C ARG A 271 -36.81 -31.86 21.40
N THR A 272 -37.83 -31.46 20.63
CA THR A 272 -39.23 -31.79 20.95
C THR A 272 -39.53 -33.27 20.65
N PRO A 273 -39.83 -34.13 21.63
CA PRO A 273 -40.25 -35.51 21.36
C PRO A 273 -41.63 -35.50 20.69
N LYS A 274 -41.81 -36.25 19.59
CA LYS A 274 -43.14 -36.59 19.06
C LYS A 274 -43.92 -37.31 20.16
N GLN A 275 -44.85 -36.64 20.83
CA GLN A 275 -45.84 -37.32 21.66
C GLN A 275 -46.82 -38.05 20.74
N LEU A 276 -46.75 -39.38 20.75
CA LEU A 276 -47.71 -40.29 20.12
C LEU A 276 -49.02 -40.27 20.94
N PRO A 277 -50.21 -40.20 20.32
CA PRO A 277 -51.47 -40.21 21.07
C PRO A 277 -51.73 -41.57 21.77
N PRO A 278 -52.31 -41.62 22.98
CA PRO A 278 -52.54 -42.88 23.70
C PRO A 278 -53.70 -43.67 23.09
N GLY A 279 -53.43 -44.88 22.61
CA GLY A 279 -54.42 -45.84 22.13
C GLY A 279 -55.14 -46.55 23.29
N LEU A 280 -56.48 -46.62 23.20
CA LEU A 280 -57.34 -47.39 24.09
C LEU A 280 -57.11 -48.90 23.91
N LEU A 281 -56.50 -49.54 24.90
CA LEU A 281 -56.46 -50.99 25.05
C LEU A 281 -57.86 -51.50 25.42
N ARG A 282 -58.50 -52.25 24.53
CA ARG A 282 -59.65 -53.12 24.87
C ARG A 282 -59.27 -54.56 24.58
N SER A 283 -59.06 -55.32 25.66
CA SER A 283 -58.82 -56.77 25.64
C SER A 283 -60.08 -57.53 25.18
N PRO A 284 -59.96 -58.61 24.42
CA PRO A 284 -61.02 -59.62 24.29
C PRO A 284 -60.63 -60.89 25.06
N SER A 285 -61.60 -61.51 25.75
CA SER A 285 -61.51 -62.91 26.19
C SER A 285 -62.85 -63.60 25.95
N HIS A 286 -62.78 -64.89 25.58
CA HIS A 286 -63.81 -65.88 25.23
C HIS A 286 -63.96 -66.06 23.71
N ASN A 287 -63.69 -67.21 23.09
CA ASN A 287 -63.44 -68.59 23.57
C ASN A 287 -62.08 -69.13 23.17
#